data_AF-A0A3B8XW72-F1
#
_entry.id   AF-A0A3B8XW72-F1
#
_cell.length_a   1.000
_cell.length_b   1.000
_cell.length_c   1.000
_cell.angle_alpha   90.00
_cell.angle_beta   90.00
_cell.angle_gamma   90.00
#
_symmetry.space_group_name_H-M   'P 1'
#
loop_
_entity.id
_entity.type
_entity.pdbx_description
1 polymer ?
#
loop_
_entity_poly.entity_id
_entity_poly.type
_entity_poly.pdbx_seq_one_letter_code
_entity_poly.pdbx_strand_id
1 'polypeptide(L)' 'MSAALFGKLTILVVDDSAYMRHLLMTLLQALGVKEVLLAIDGDEAWDLLQSKEP' A
#
# COMPACT_ATOMS: atom_id res chain seq x y z
N MET A 1 20.14 2.92 -5.17
CA MET A 1 19.47 3.85 -6.11
C MET A 1 17.99 3.48 -6.36
N SER A 2 17.30 2.75 -5.46
CA SER A 2 15.88 2.38 -5.63
C SER A 2 14.89 3.42 -5.10
N ALA A 3 15.27 4.17 -4.07
CA ALA A 3 14.38 5.13 -3.39
C ALA A 3 13.78 6.21 -4.32
N ALA A 4 14.52 6.62 -5.35
CA ALA A 4 14.03 7.62 -6.32
C ALA A 4 12.97 7.05 -7.29
N LEU A 5 12.97 5.73 -7.52
CA LEU A 5 11.99 5.08 -8.41
C LEU A 5 10.64 4.91 -7.72
N PHE A 6 10.67 4.48 -6.45
CA PHE A 6 9.46 4.15 -5.70
C PHE A 6 8.81 5.35 -5.00
N GLY A 7 9.52 6.48 -4.86
CA GLY A 7 9.03 7.66 -4.16
C GLY A 7 7.87 8.42 -4.83
N LYS A 8 7.44 8.01 -6.02
CA LYS A 8 6.27 8.54 -6.74
C LYS A 8 5.12 7.53 -6.85
N LEU A 9 5.31 6.31 -6.37
CA LEU A 9 4.24 5.31 -6.39
C LEU A 9 3.32 5.54 -5.20
N THR A 10 2.03 5.44 -5.48
CA THR A 10 1.01 5.11 -4.50
C THR A 10 0.76 3.61 -4.64
N ILE A 11 0.52 2.91 -3.53
CA ILE A 11 0.29 1.45 -3.54
C ILE A 11 -0.83 1.12 -2.58
N LEU A 12 -1.84 0.38 -3.04
CA LEU A 12 -2.88 -0.22 -2.21
C LEU A 12 -2.55 -1.67 -1.89
N VAL A 13 -2.44 -2.01 -0.60
CA VAL A 13 -2.24 -3.37 -0.09
C VAL A 13 -3.55 -3.89 0.48
N VAL A 14 -4.02 -5.02 -0.07
CA VAL A 14 -5.25 -5.69 0.37
C VAL A 14 -4.89 -7.06 0.94
N ASP A 15 -5.07 -7.24 2.25
CA ASP A 15 -4.71 -8.48 2.95
C ASP A 15 -5.56 -8.60 4.24
N ASP A 16 -6.18 -9.76 4.46
CA ASP A 16 -7.08 -10.03 5.60
C ASP A 16 -6.33 -10.25 6.91
N SER A 17 -5.03 -10.57 6.85
CA SER A 17 -4.16 -10.70 8.01
C SER A 17 -3.54 -9.36 8.41
N ALA A 18 -3.92 -8.86 9.59
CA ALA A 18 -3.36 -7.63 10.15
C ALA A 18 -1.83 -7.67 10.26
N TYR A 19 -1.26 -8.84 10.58
CA TYR A 19 0.19 -9.03 10.67
C TYR A 19 0.86 -8.89 9.29
N MET A 20 0.34 -9.59 8.27
CA MET A 20 0.93 -9.57 6.93
C MET A 20 0.78 -8.21 6.27
N ARG A 21 -0.38 -7.57 6.41
CA ARG A 21 -0.62 -6.20 5.94
C ARG A 21 0.36 -5.20 6.54
N HIS A 22 0.65 -5.30 7.84
CA HIS A 22 1.65 -4.46 8.50
C HIS A 22 3.07 -4.76 7.99
N LEU A 23 3.46 -6.03 7.85
CA LEU A 23 4.76 -6.42 7.30
C LEU A 23 4.97 -5.83 5.90
N LEU A 24 3.99 -5.98 5.00
CA LEU A 24 4.05 -5.43 3.65
C LEU A 24 4.21 -3.90 3.64
N MET A 25 3.44 -3.19 4.48
CA MET A 25 3.57 -1.74 4.63
C MET A 25 5.01 -1.35 5.00
N THR A 26 5.60 -2.02 5.99
CA THR A 26 6.97 -1.70 6.46
C THR A 26 8.02 -1.96 5.37
N LEU A 27 7.87 -3.03 4.58
CA LEU A 27 8.77 -3.35 3.48
C LEU A 27 8.68 -2.32 2.35
N LEU A 28 7.45 -1.92 1.96
CA LEU A 28 7.23 -0.90 0.93
C LEU A 28 7.80 0.46 1.34
N GLN A 29 7.60 0.85 2.60
CA GLN A 29 8.19 2.07 3.15
C GLN A 29 9.73 2.01 3.15
N ALA A 30 10.32 0.87 3.53
CA ALA A 30 11.77 0.66 3.48
C ALA A 30 12.34 0.72 2.05
N LEU A 31 11.54 0.35 1.04
CA LEU A 31 11.87 0.50 -0.38
C LEU A 31 11.74 1.95 -0.89
N GLY A 32 11.15 2.84 -0.11
CA GLY A 32 10.99 4.26 -0.42
C GLY A 32 9.64 4.63 -1.02
N VAL A 33 8.63 3.76 -0.94
CA VAL A 33 7.24 4.10 -1.28
C VAL A 33 6.71 5.07 -0.22
N LYS A 34 6.20 6.22 -0.66
CA LYS A 34 5.75 7.28 0.25
C LYS A 34 4.29 7.13 0.66
N GLU A 35 3.46 6.62 -0.25
CA GLU A 35 2.03 6.52 -0.04
C GLU A 35 1.61 5.05 -0.16
N VAL A 36 1.23 4.47 0.98
CA VAL A 36 0.73 3.10 1.05
C VAL A 36 -0.65 3.14 1.69
N LEU A 37 -1.66 2.73 0.94
CA LEU A 37 -3.02 2.53 1.40
C LEU A 37 -3.21 1.07 1.81
N LEU A 38 -4.04 0.83 2.81
CA LEU A 38 -4.28 -0.50 3.36
C LEU A 38 -5.79 -0.78 3.33
N ALA A 39 -6.15 -1.98 2.93
CA ALA A 39 -7.51 -2.51 3.03
C ALA A 39 -7.49 -3.90 3.67
N ILE A 40 -8.52 -4.20 4.46
CA ILE A 40 -8.66 -5.51 5.13
C ILE A 40 -9.45 -6.51 4.29
N ASP A 41 -10.22 -6.03 3.32
CA ASP A 41 -11.07 -6.83 2.44
C ASP A 41 -11.27 -6.14 1.08
N GLY A 42 -12.06 -6.78 0.23
CA GLY A 42 -12.34 -6.31 -1.12
C GLY A 42 -13.24 -5.08 -1.18
N ASP A 43 -14.16 -4.91 -0.23
CA ASP A 43 -15.10 -3.78 -0.22
C ASP A 43 -14.35 -2.49 0.15
N GLU A 44 -13.54 -2.52 1.21
CA GLU A 44 -12.67 -1.41 1.60
C GLU A 44 -11.65 -1.08 0.49
N ALA A 45 -11.08 -2.11 -0.15
CA ALA A 45 -10.15 -1.92 -1.26
C ALA A 45 -10.81 -1.24 -2.46
N TRP A 46 -12.04 -1.61 -2.78
CA TRP A 46 -12.79 -1.06 -3.89
C TRP A 46 -13.14 0.42 -3.66
N ASP A 47 -13.54 0.78 -2.46
CA ASP A 47 -13.82 2.17 -2.06
C ASP A 47 -12.54 3.04 -2.11
N LEU A 48 -11.41 2.49 -1.67
CA LEU A 48 -10.10 3.16 -1.75
C LEU A 48 -9.64 3.33 -3.20
N LEU A 49 -9.81 2.31 -4.05
CA LEU A 49 -9.43 2.36 -5.45
C LEU A 49 -10.19 3.47 -6.20
N GLN A 50 -11.50 3.59 -5.98
CA GLN A 50 -12.31 4.63 -6.61
C GLN A 50 -12.00 6.04 -6.13
N SER A 51 -11.62 6.18 -4.85
CA SER A 51 -11.42 7.51 -4.24
C SER A 51 -10.01 8.06 -4.40
N LYS A 52 -9.01 7.20 -4.63
CA LYS A 52 -7.60 7.58 -4.58
C LYS A 52 -6.80 7.25 -5.84
N GLU A 53 -7.31 6.40 -6.75
CA GLU A 53 -6.56 5.85 -7.90
C GLU A 53 -5.11 5.46 -7.55
N PRO A 54 -4.91 4.60 -6.53
CA PRO A 54 -3.59 4.17 -6.07
C PRO A 54 -2.81 3.36 -7.09
#